data_AF-F3Z801-F1
#
_entry.id   AF-F3Z801-F1
#
_cell.length_a   1.000
_cell.length_b   1.000
_cell.length_c   1.000
_cell.angle_alpha   90.00
_cell.angle_beta   90.00
_cell.angle_gamma   90.00
#
_symmetry.space_group_name_H-M   'P 1'
#
loop_
_entity.id
_entity.type
_entity.pdbx_description
1 polymer ?
#
loop_
_entity_poly.entity_id
_entity_poly.type
_entity_poly.pdbx_seq_one_letter_code
_entity_poly.pdbx_strand_id
1 'polypeptide(L)'
;MDKWRERSDHSGRQVTDGVRRKQKGVFLMAGFLDRAKEQAQRGLAQGKQKYDDVQTQRTGSELLKKLGAAYYAERRGSGDPAATQRALEAVESHIVTHGDGFLPR
;
A
#
# COMPACT_ATOMS: atom_id res chain seq x y z
N MET A 1 -31.86 48.80 67.54
CA MET A 1 -31.89 47.36 67.86
C MET A 1 -32.46 46.69 66.61
N ASP A 2 -31.78 45.87 65.79
CA ASP A 2 -30.70 44.88 65.95
C ASP A 2 -29.86 44.84 64.65
N LYS A 3 -28.53 45.07 64.66
CA LYS A 3 -27.42 44.13 64.85
C LYS A 3 -27.32 42.97 63.83
N TRP A 4 -26.51 43.21 62.79
CA TRP A 4 -25.54 42.29 62.16
C TRP A 4 -25.88 40.79 62.03
N ARG A 5 -25.91 40.28 60.79
CA ARG A 5 -24.99 39.25 60.22
C ARG A 5 -25.70 38.46 59.12
N GLU A 6 -25.31 38.67 57.85
CA GLU A 6 -25.31 37.60 56.84
C GLU A 6 -24.44 38.07 55.66
N ARG A 7 -23.13 37.90 55.84
CA ARG A 7 -22.16 37.90 54.75
C ARG A 7 -21.99 36.43 54.35
N SER A 8 -21.94 36.21 53.05
CA SER A 8 -21.57 34.97 52.33
C SER A 8 -22.76 34.12 51.93
N ASP A 9 -23.01 34.04 50.61
CA ASP A 9 -22.73 32.78 49.93
C ASP A 9 -22.66 32.97 48.39
N HIS A 10 -21.46 32.67 47.88
CA HIS A 10 -21.16 31.92 46.66
C HIS A 10 -21.85 32.36 45.35
N SER A 11 -21.24 33.18 44.50
CA SER A 11 -20.12 32.81 43.61
C SER A 11 -20.25 31.39 43.03
N GLY A 12 -21.28 31.18 42.21
CA GLY A 12 -21.54 29.91 41.50
C GLY A 12 -21.67 30.06 39.98
N ARG A 13 -21.06 31.09 39.37
CA ARG A 13 -20.99 31.18 37.90
C ARG A 13 -19.53 31.21 37.46
N GLN A 14 -19.25 30.40 36.43
CA GLN A 14 -18.11 30.50 35.52
C GLN A 14 -16.89 29.62 35.84
N VAL A 15 -17.07 28.28 35.98
CA VAL A 15 -15.94 27.33 35.96
C VAL A 15 -16.21 26.08 35.10
N THR A 16 -16.96 26.18 33.99
CA THR A 16 -17.19 25.00 33.11
C THR A 16 -16.88 25.20 31.63
N ASP A 17 -16.52 26.41 31.19
CA ASP A 17 -16.23 26.66 29.76
C ASP A 17 -14.75 26.48 29.35
N GLY A 18 -13.84 26.31 30.31
CA GLY A 18 -12.40 26.16 30.05
C GLY A 18 -11.99 24.75 29.59
N VAL A 19 -12.63 23.70 30.12
CA VAL A 19 -12.22 22.30 29.90
C VAL A 19 -12.74 21.75 28.57
N ARG A 20 -13.89 22.26 28.08
CA ARG A 20 -14.53 21.80 26.83
C ARG A 20 -13.78 22.23 25.56
N ARG A 21 -12.96 23.29 25.61
CA ARG A 21 -12.20 23.76 24.43
C ARG A 21 -10.91 22.96 24.16
N LYS A 22 -10.26 22.43 25.19
CA LYS A 22 -9.00 21.68 25.02
C LYS A 22 -9.21 20.23 24.53
N GLN A 23 -10.38 19.66 24.76
CA GLN A 23 -10.70 18.27 24.38
C GLN A 23 -11.11 18.11 22.90
N LYS A 24 -11.71 19.14 22.29
CA LYS A 24 -12.08 19.13 20.86
C LYS A 24 -10.86 19.05 19.93
N GLY A 25 -9.74 19.69 20.29
CA GLY A 25 -8.50 19.67 19.50
C GLY A 25 -7.77 18.32 19.50
N VAL A 26 -7.83 17.58 20.61
CA VAL A 26 -7.20 16.25 20.75
C VAL A 26 -7.99 15.18 19.99
N PHE A 27 -9.32 15.28 19.98
CA PHE A 27 -10.19 14.32 19.26
C PHE A 27 -10.09 14.46 17.73
N LEU A 28 -9.93 15.69 17.23
CA LEU A 28 -9.64 15.93 15.82
C LEU A 28 -8.32 15.26 15.41
N MET A 29 -7.22 15.51 16.14
CA MET A 29 -5.91 14.94 15.81
C MET A 29 -5.84 13.42 15.95
N ALA A 30 -6.47 12.82 16.96
CA ALA A 30 -6.55 11.38 17.09
C ALA A 30 -7.30 10.74 15.89
N GLY A 31 -8.39 11.36 15.43
CA GLY A 31 -9.15 10.89 14.27
C GLY A 31 -8.41 11.01 12.93
N PHE A 32 -7.58 12.05 12.74
CA PHE A 32 -6.75 12.18 11.54
C PHE A 32 -5.56 11.20 11.54
N LEU A 33 -4.91 10.98 12.68
CA LEU A 33 -3.82 10.02 12.80
C LEU A 33 -4.29 8.58 12.58
N ASP A 34 -5.48 8.24 13.05
CA ASP A 34 -6.10 6.93 12.86
C ASP A 34 -6.47 6.69 11.38
N ARG A 35 -7.12 7.66 10.74
CA ARG A 35 -7.41 7.64 9.29
C ARG A 35 -6.14 7.60 8.43
N ALA A 36 -5.09 8.31 8.81
CA ALA A 36 -3.81 8.31 8.10
C ALA A 36 -3.09 6.96 8.23
N LYS A 37 -3.12 6.31 9.40
CA LYS A 37 -2.60 4.95 9.58
C LYS A 37 -3.39 3.93 8.76
N GLU A 38 -4.71 4.02 8.73
CA GLU A 38 -5.54 3.16 7.89
C GLU A 38 -5.25 3.35 6.39
N GLN A 39 -5.13 4.60 5.93
CA GLN A 39 -4.79 4.88 4.52
C GLN A 39 -3.38 4.44 4.17
N ALA A 40 -2.40 4.62 5.07
CA ALA A 40 -1.05 4.14 4.87
C ALA A 40 -0.99 2.60 4.82
N GLN A 41 -1.70 1.89 5.71
CA GLN A 41 -1.77 0.43 5.69
C GLN A 41 -2.44 -0.10 4.43
N ARG A 42 -3.57 0.50 4.01
CA ARG A 42 -4.25 0.13 2.76
C ARG A 42 -3.41 0.47 1.52
N GLY A 43 -2.74 1.62 1.52
CA GLY A 43 -1.85 2.06 0.44
C GLY A 43 -0.59 1.20 0.32
N LEU A 44 -0.03 0.73 1.43
CA LEU A 44 1.11 -0.19 1.43
C LEU A 44 0.73 -1.60 0.97
N ALA A 45 -0.43 -2.11 1.38
CA ALA A 45 -0.93 -3.41 0.91
C ALA A 45 -1.24 -3.39 -0.60
N GLN A 46 -1.94 -2.36 -1.07
CA GLN A 46 -2.23 -2.18 -2.50
C GLN A 46 -0.96 -1.86 -3.31
N GLY A 47 -0.04 -1.08 -2.75
CA GLY A 47 1.23 -0.74 -3.38
C GLY A 47 2.12 -1.96 -3.54
N LYS A 48 2.24 -2.81 -2.51
CA LYS A 48 2.98 -4.08 -2.62
C LYS A 48 2.38 -4.99 -3.67
N GLN A 49 1.07 -5.21 -3.63
CA GLN A 49 0.42 -6.13 -4.57
C GLN A 49 0.56 -5.67 -6.02
N LYS A 50 0.33 -4.38 -6.30
CA LYS A 50 0.53 -3.83 -7.65
C LYS A 50 1.99 -3.85 -8.10
N TYR A 51 2.93 -3.60 -7.19
CA TYR A 51 4.35 -3.64 -7.52
C TYR A 51 4.80 -5.06 -7.87
N ASP A 52 4.33 -6.05 -7.10
CA ASP A 52 4.58 -7.46 -7.36
C ASP A 52 3.97 -7.92 -8.69
N ASP A 53 2.74 -7.52 -8.98
CA ASP A 53 2.08 -7.79 -10.26
C ASP A 53 2.84 -7.17 -11.44
N VAL A 54 3.26 -5.91 -11.32
CA VAL A 54 4.04 -5.22 -12.36
C VAL A 54 5.41 -5.87 -12.55
N GLN A 55 6.06 -6.28 -11.46
CA GLN A 55 7.36 -6.94 -11.52
C GLN A 55 7.25 -8.33 -12.15
N THR A 56 6.22 -9.08 -11.79
CA THR A 56 5.87 -10.37 -12.39
C THR A 56 5.60 -10.20 -13.89
N GLN A 57 4.74 -9.26 -14.27
CA GLN A 57 4.40 -9.00 -15.67
C GLN A 57 5.61 -8.54 -16.50
N ARG A 58 6.48 -7.70 -15.93
CA ARG A 58 7.74 -7.29 -16.56
C ARG A 58 8.70 -8.47 -16.74
N THR A 59 8.82 -9.31 -15.72
CA THR A 59 9.68 -10.50 -15.77
C THR A 59 9.20 -11.46 -16.86
N GLY A 60 7.90 -11.77 -16.90
CA GLY A 60 7.30 -12.57 -17.97
C GLY A 60 7.52 -11.97 -19.36
N SER A 61 7.37 -10.66 -19.52
CA SER A 61 7.62 -9.97 -20.79
C SER A 61 9.07 -10.10 -21.26
N GLU A 62 10.04 -9.96 -20.35
CA GLU A 62 11.46 -10.12 -20.66
C GLU A 62 11.82 -11.57 -21.01
N LEU A 63 11.20 -12.54 -20.33
CA LEU A 63 11.37 -13.96 -20.66
C LEU A 63 10.85 -14.28 -22.07
N LEU A 64 9.68 -13.76 -22.45
CA LEU A 64 9.15 -13.93 -23.82
C LEU A 64 10.06 -13.31 -24.88
N LYS A 65 10.59 -12.12 -24.63
CA LYS A 65 11.54 -11.48 -25.56
C LYS A 65 12.80 -12.33 -25.73
N LYS A 66 13.34 -12.87 -24.63
CA LYS A 66 14.52 -13.76 -24.67
C LYS A 66 14.24 -15.04 -25.45
N LEU A 67 13.09 -15.67 -25.22
CA LEU A 67 12.67 -16.86 -25.95
C LEU A 67 12.52 -16.57 -27.45
N GLY A 68 11.84 -15.47 -27.81
CA GLY A 68 11.68 -15.05 -29.21
C GLY A 68 13.01 -14.74 -29.88
N ALA A 69 13.93 -14.07 -29.18
CA ALA A 69 15.27 -13.77 -29.68
C ALA A 69 16.11 -15.04 -29.90
N ALA A 70 16.08 -15.99 -28.94
CA ALA A 70 16.77 -17.26 -29.05
C ALA A 70 16.22 -18.10 -30.23
N TYR A 71 14.90 -18.22 -30.32
CA TYR A 71 14.23 -18.93 -31.42
C TYR A 71 14.53 -18.30 -32.78
N TYR A 72 14.54 -16.97 -32.88
CA TYR A 72 14.87 -16.28 -34.13
C TYR A 72 16.34 -16.50 -34.52
N ALA A 73 17.26 -16.48 -33.55
CA ALA A 73 18.68 -16.77 -33.80
C ALA A 73 18.88 -18.22 -34.27
N GLU A 74 18.19 -19.17 -33.63
CA GLU A 74 18.21 -20.59 -34.01
C GLU A 74 17.68 -20.80 -35.43
N ARG A 75 16.53 -20.18 -35.77
CA ARG A 75 15.97 -20.17 -37.14
C ARG A 75 16.91 -19.60 -38.19
N ARG A 76 17.75 -18.63 -37.80
CA ARG A 76 18.78 -18.03 -38.68
C ARG A 76 20.06 -18.87 -38.78
N GLY A 77 20.15 -20.00 -38.07
CA GLY A 77 21.33 -20.87 -38.05
C GLY A 77 22.52 -20.32 -37.25
N SER A 78 22.33 -19.19 -36.56
CA SER A 78 23.36 -18.53 -35.75
C SER A 78 23.14 -18.72 -34.24
N GLY A 79 22.02 -19.31 -33.85
CA GLY A 79 21.61 -19.48 -32.47
C GLY A 79 21.81 -20.91 -31.97
N ASP A 80 21.92 -21.03 -30.66
CA ASP A 80 22.08 -22.30 -29.96
C ASP A 80 20.71 -22.85 -29.53
N PRO A 81 20.37 -24.10 -29.90
CA PRO A 81 19.07 -24.69 -29.54
C PRO A 81 18.91 -24.93 -28.03
N ALA A 82 19.99 -25.11 -27.28
CA ALA A 82 19.93 -25.19 -25.82
C ALA A 82 19.63 -23.83 -25.19
N ALA A 83 19.99 -22.71 -25.83
CA ALA A 83 19.57 -21.38 -25.38
C ALA A 83 18.06 -21.18 -25.52
N THR A 84 17.47 -21.66 -26.62
CA THR A 84 16.00 -21.67 -26.81
C THR A 84 15.33 -22.54 -25.75
N GLN A 85 15.84 -23.75 -25.51
CA GLN A 85 15.30 -24.66 -24.50
C GLN A 85 15.33 -24.04 -23.10
N ARG A 86 16.45 -23.44 -22.69
CA ARG A 86 16.57 -22.76 -21.39
C ARG A 86 15.61 -21.58 -21.26
N ALA A 87 15.42 -20.81 -22.34
CA ALA A 87 14.47 -19.71 -22.34
C ALA A 87 13.03 -20.21 -22.21
N LEU A 88 12.71 -21.35 -22.83
CA LEU A 88 11.41 -22.00 -22.72
C LEU A 88 11.15 -22.50 -21.29
N GLU A 89 12.10 -23.22 -20.70
CA GLU A 89 12.01 -23.70 -19.31
C GLU A 89 11.83 -22.55 -18.31
N ALA A 90 12.51 -21.42 -18.53
CA ALA A 90 12.36 -20.23 -17.70
C ALA A 90 10.96 -19.61 -17.80
N VAL A 91 10.36 -19.60 -18.99
CA VAL A 91 8.97 -19.17 -19.20
C VAL A 91 8.00 -20.12 -18.49
N GLU A 92 8.18 -21.43 -18.63
CA GLU A 92 7.34 -22.44 -17.98
C GLU A 92 7.42 -22.35 -16.45
N SER A 93 8.62 -22.23 -15.89
CA SER A 93 8.82 -22.04 -14.45
C SER A 93 8.11 -20.78 -13.93
N HIS A 94 8.13 -19.70 -14.72
CA HIS A 94 7.41 -18.46 -14.37
C HIS A 94 5.89 -18.66 -14.42
N ILE A 95 5.37 -19.39 -15.41
CA ILE A 95 3.94 -19.73 -15.50
C ILE A 95 3.50 -20.60 -14.33
N VAL A 96 4.29 -21.60 -13.94
CA VAL A 96 3.99 -22.46 -12.78
C VAL A 96 3.93 -21.65 -11.48
N THR A 97 4.79 -20.64 -11.34
CA THR A 97 4.92 -19.85 -10.11
C THR A 97 3.92 -18.69 -10.03
N HIS A 98 3.66 -18.02 -11.15
CA HIS A 98 2.92 -16.74 -11.20
C HIS A 98 1.69 -16.76 -12.11
N GLY A 99 1.50 -17.83 -12.88
CA GLY A 99 0.44 -17.95 -13.89
C GLY A 99 0.82 -17.41 -15.27
N ASP A 100 -0.08 -17.62 -16.22
CA ASP A 100 0.07 -17.27 -17.64
C ASP A 100 -0.43 -15.85 -17.98
N GLY A 101 -0.73 -15.01 -16.99
CA GLY A 101 -1.35 -13.69 -17.20
C GLY A 101 -0.51 -12.69 -18.00
N PHE A 102 0.79 -12.94 -18.19
CA PHE A 102 1.68 -12.13 -19.04
C PHE A 102 1.67 -12.54 -20.51
N LEU A 103 1.06 -13.69 -20.86
CA LEU A 103 0.98 -14.15 -22.24
C LEU A 103 -0.06 -13.34 -23.02
N PRO A 104 0.26 -12.87 -24.24
CA PRO A 104 -0.75 -12.27 -25.11
C PRO A 104 -1.75 -13.36 -25.54
N ARG A 105 -3.04 -13.13 -25.26
CA ARG A 105 -4.15 -13.96 -25.77
C ARG A 105 -4.60 -13.49 -27.15
#